data_AF-A0A2T0SAU0-F1
#
_entry.id   AF-A0A2T0SAU0-F1
#
_cell.length_a   1.000
_cell.length_b   1.000
_cell.length_c   1.000
_cell.angle_alpha   90.00
_cell.angle_beta   90.00
_cell.angle_gamma   90.00
#
_symmetry.space_group_name_H-M   'P 1'
#
loop_
_entity.id
_entity.type
_entity.pdbx_description
1 polymer ?
#
loop_
_entity_poly.entity_id
_entity_poly.type
_entity_poly.pdbx_seq_one_letter_code
_entity_poly.pdbx_strand_id
1 'polypeptide(L)'
;MDDIIDHARTLDAVLILRPQPGDPSPEVSWGDAFIYYAPGGVLPPTQPFATIVTKDYPDEPPSGLDRPGAFRLNIAAPGADFARVIGSSPRDARNADHDTRARDTWFPHPVYGGAGWLSVVNPDTALPEALSLLEAAHKAARDRHQRRTANNDAD
;
A
#
# COMPACT_ATOMS: atom_id res chain seq x y z
N MET A 1 -7.87 0.00 -10.83
CA MET A 1 -8.14 0.22 -9.38
C MET A 1 -9.09 -0.85 -8.87
N ASP A 2 -10.26 -1.01 -9.50
CA ASP A 2 -11.28 -1.96 -9.06
C ASP A 2 -10.77 -3.41 -8.96
N ASP A 3 -9.99 -3.88 -9.94
CA ASP A 3 -9.40 -5.24 -9.90
C ASP A 3 -8.55 -5.49 -8.63
N ILE A 4 -7.79 -4.48 -8.19
CA ILE A 4 -6.96 -4.57 -6.97
C ILE A 4 -7.84 -4.62 -5.73
N ILE A 5 -8.89 -3.80 -5.68
CA ILE A 5 -9.84 -3.76 -4.56
C ILE A 5 -10.62 -5.07 -4.48
N ASP A 6 -11.10 -5.57 -5.61
CA ASP A 6 -11.87 -6.80 -5.68
C ASP A 6 -11.00 -8.01 -5.33
N HIS A 7 -9.74 -8.04 -5.78
CA HIS A 7 -8.79 -9.04 -5.32
C HIS A 7 -8.53 -8.94 -3.81
N ALA A 8 -8.31 -7.73 -3.26
CA ALA A 8 -8.11 -7.54 -1.83
C ALA A 8 -9.29 -8.04 -0.98
N ARG A 9 -10.52 -7.91 -1.49
CA ARG A 9 -11.74 -8.43 -0.83
C ARG A 9 -11.80 -9.95 -0.76
N THR A 10 -11.06 -10.67 -1.62
CA THR A 10 -10.98 -12.13 -1.56
C THR A 10 -10.05 -12.63 -0.47
N LEU A 11 -9.18 -11.76 0.07
CA LEU A 11 -8.26 -12.11 1.13
C LEU A 11 -8.99 -12.14 2.48
N ASP A 12 -8.60 -13.09 3.33
CA ASP A 12 -9.23 -13.28 4.63
C ASP A 12 -9.00 -12.10 5.59
N ALA A 13 -10.00 -11.79 6.41
CA ALA A 13 -9.95 -10.75 7.44
C ALA A 13 -9.46 -9.38 6.95
N VAL A 14 -9.88 -8.96 5.74
CA VAL A 14 -9.57 -7.63 5.20
C VAL A 14 -10.68 -6.63 5.49
N LEU A 15 -10.28 -5.45 5.95
CA LEU A 15 -11.12 -4.24 5.99
C LEU A 15 -10.59 -3.23 4.98
N ILE A 16 -11.46 -2.76 4.09
CA ILE A 16 -11.15 -1.68 3.14
C ILE A 16 -11.88 -0.42 3.61
N LEU A 17 -11.13 0.55 4.11
CA LEU A 17 -11.64 1.87 4.44
C LEU A 17 -11.62 2.74 3.18
N ARG A 18 -12.77 3.33 2.82
CA ARG A 18 -12.91 4.29 1.72
C ARG A 18 -13.46 5.61 2.25
N PRO A 19 -12.59 6.58 2.54
CA PRO A 19 -12.99 7.94 2.88
C PRO A 19 -13.89 8.57 1.82
N GLN A 20 -14.97 9.23 2.25
CA GLN A 20 -15.93 9.88 1.37
C GLN A 20 -16.45 11.21 1.95
N PRO A 21 -16.94 12.13 1.10
CA PRO A 21 -17.61 13.34 1.56
C PRO A 21 -18.73 13.02 2.56
N GLY A 22 -18.72 13.73 3.69
CA GLY A 22 -19.74 13.58 4.74
C GLY A 22 -19.40 12.59 5.85
N ASP A 23 -18.28 11.86 5.75
CA ASP A 23 -17.69 11.13 6.88
C ASP A 23 -16.61 11.99 7.60
N PRO A 24 -16.08 11.58 8.77
CA PRO A 24 -15.12 12.38 9.54
C PRO A 24 -13.69 12.37 8.99
N SER A 25 -13.44 11.73 7.83
CA SER A 25 -12.13 11.68 7.20
C SER A 25 -11.75 13.02 6.56
N PRO A 26 -10.44 13.34 6.49
CA PRO A 26 -9.98 14.54 5.83
C PRO A 26 -10.21 14.48 4.31
N GLU A 27 -10.60 15.60 3.71
CA GLU A 27 -10.92 15.72 2.28
C GLU A 27 -9.80 15.23 1.35
N VAL A 28 -8.54 15.43 1.75
CA VAL A 28 -7.37 14.93 1.01
C VAL A 28 -7.44 13.44 0.75
N SER A 29 -8.11 12.66 1.61
CA SER A 29 -8.21 11.20 1.49
C SER A 29 -9.45 10.71 0.74
N TRP A 30 -10.41 11.57 0.40
CA TRP A 30 -11.68 11.14 -0.22
C TRP A 30 -11.49 10.43 -1.56
N GLY A 31 -12.08 9.25 -1.73
CA GLY A 31 -11.89 8.42 -2.94
C GLY A 31 -10.66 7.52 -2.91
N ASP A 32 -9.78 7.66 -1.91
CA ASP A 32 -8.69 6.73 -1.68
C ASP A 32 -9.20 5.43 -1.05
N ALA A 33 -8.36 4.40 -1.05
CA ALA A 33 -8.63 3.14 -0.36
C ALA A 33 -7.47 2.76 0.55
N PHE A 34 -7.78 2.40 1.79
CA PHE A 34 -6.82 1.93 2.78
C PHE A 34 -7.16 0.50 3.16
N ILE A 35 -6.24 -0.43 2.93
CA ILE A 35 -6.48 -1.87 3.00
C ILE A 35 -5.75 -2.43 4.22
N TYR A 36 -6.54 -2.92 5.19
CA TYR A 36 -6.05 -3.40 6.48
C TYR A 36 -6.28 -4.89 6.64
N TYR A 37 -5.34 -5.54 7.32
CA TYR A 37 -5.61 -6.82 7.97
C TYR A 37 -6.29 -6.53 9.31
N ALA A 38 -7.56 -6.90 9.43
CA ALA A 38 -8.46 -6.49 10.49
C ALA A 38 -9.32 -7.69 10.94
N PRO A 39 -8.73 -8.66 11.66
CA PRO A 39 -9.49 -9.77 12.23
C PRO A 39 -10.53 -9.19 13.21
N GLY A 40 -11.80 -9.52 13.00
CA GLY A 40 -12.94 -8.95 13.72
C GLY A 40 -13.61 -7.75 13.03
N GLY A 41 -13.10 -7.30 11.87
CA GLY A 41 -13.75 -6.27 11.07
C GLY A 41 -13.70 -4.86 11.68
N VAL A 42 -12.83 -4.64 12.67
CA VAL A 42 -12.60 -3.34 13.30
C VAL A 42 -11.29 -2.76 12.79
N LEU A 43 -11.29 -1.44 12.52
CA LEU A 43 -10.09 -0.73 12.09
C LEU A 43 -8.97 -0.90 13.13
N PRO A 44 -7.84 -1.53 12.78
CA PRO A 44 -6.76 -1.77 13.73
C PRO A 44 -5.96 -0.48 13.97
N PRO A 45 -5.30 -0.33 15.14
CA PRO A 45 -4.38 0.79 15.42
C PRO A 45 -3.02 0.59 14.74
N THR A 46 -3.02 0.07 13.51
CA THR A 46 -1.82 -0.23 12.73
C THR A 46 -1.94 0.43 11.37
N GLN A 47 -0.80 0.64 10.69
CA GLN A 47 -0.84 1.06 9.29
C GLN A 47 -1.55 0.00 8.42
N PRO A 48 -2.21 0.41 7.33
CA PRO A 48 -2.68 -0.51 6.30
C PRO A 48 -1.48 -1.24 5.68
N PHE A 49 -1.73 -2.42 5.11
CA PHE A 49 -0.68 -3.13 4.35
C PHE A 49 -0.61 -2.68 2.89
N ALA A 50 -1.66 -2.02 2.40
CA ALA A 50 -1.67 -1.37 1.10
C ALA A 50 -2.60 -0.14 1.10
N THR A 51 -2.27 0.84 0.27
CA THR A 51 -3.14 2.00 0.01
C THR A 51 -3.25 2.25 -1.49
N ILE A 52 -4.37 2.81 -1.91
CA ILE A 52 -4.57 3.35 -3.25
C ILE A 52 -4.91 4.81 -3.08
N VAL A 53 -4.05 5.69 -3.59
CA VAL A 53 -4.28 7.14 -3.58
C VAL A 53 -4.65 7.61 -4.99
N THR A 54 -5.61 8.52 -5.07
CA THR A 54 -6.23 9.00 -6.32
C THR A 54 -5.83 10.43 -6.67
N LYS A 55 -4.94 11.02 -5.87
CA LYS A 55 -4.42 12.38 -6.00
C LYS A 55 -3.01 12.45 -5.44
N ASP A 56 -2.25 13.47 -5.87
CA ASP A 56 -0.94 13.74 -5.30
C ASP A 56 -1.09 14.32 -3.88
N TYR A 57 -0.36 13.74 -2.93
CA TYR A 57 -0.34 14.20 -1.55
C TYR A 57 0.65 15.37 -1.39
N PRO A 58 0.29 16.43 -0.65
CA PRO A 58 1.07 17.68 -0.62
C PRO A 58 2.45 17.54 0.04
N ASP A 59 2.63 16.52 0.87
CA ASP A 59 3.87 16.18 1.57
C ASP A 59 4.73 15.14 0.82
N GLU A 60 4.34 14.77 -0.40
CA GLU A 60 5.07 13.81 -1.22
C GLU A 60 5.51 14.42 -2.56
N PRO A 61 6.64 13.96 -3.13
CA PRO A 61 6.92 14.13 -4.54
C PRO A 61 5.72 13.71 -5.39
N PRO A 62 5.29 14.55 -6.35
CA PRO A 62 4.05 14.32 -7.07
C PRO A 62 4.19 13.15 -8.07
N SER A 63 3.20 12.26 -8.08
CA SER A 63 3.10 11.11 -8.98
C SER A 63 2.25 11.39 -10.24
N GLY A 64 1.77 12.62 -10.41
CA GLY A 64 1.01 13.05 -11.59
C GLY A 64 -0.40 12.52 -11.61
N LEU A 65 -1.03 12.43 -10.44
CA LEU A 65 -2.36 11.84 -10.28
C LEU A 65 -3.51 12.81 -10.61
N ASP A 66 -3.19 14.02 -11.07
CA ASP A 66 -4.10 15.10 -11.49
C ASP A 66 -4.77 14.85 -12.85
N ARG A 67 -5.06 13.59 -13.18
CA ARG A 67 -5.73 13.18 -14.42
C ARG A 67 -6.85 12.17 -14.15
N PRO A 68 -7.94 12.17 -14.93
CA PRO A 68 -9.04 11.23 -14.74
C PRO A 68 -8.57 9.77 -14.73
N GLY A 69 -8.99 9.02 -13.70
CA GLY A 69 -8.66 7.60 -13.55
C GLY A 69 -7.22 7.29 -13.14
N ALA A 70 -6.39 8.29 -12.82
CA ALA A 70 -5.09 8.03 -12.22
C ALA A 70 -5.21 7.57 -10.78
N PHE A 71 -4.36 6.62 -10.42
CA PHE A 71 -4.16 6.21 -9.04
C PHE A 71 -2.76 5.65 -8.86
N ARG A 72 -2.25 5.72 -7.64
CA ARG A 72 -1.02 5.04 -7.23
C ARG A 72 -1.36 3.98 -6.20
N LEU A 73 -0.94 2.75 -6.47
CA LEU A 73 -0.96 1.67 -5.50
C LEU A 73 0.33 1.74 -4.68
N ASN A 74 0.20 1.64 -3.36
CA ASN A 74 1.28 1.55 -2.41
C ASN A 74 1.16 0.25 -1.62
N ILE A 75 2.26 -0.48 -1.45
CA ILE A 75 2.26 -1.79 -0.77
C ILE A 75 3.42 -1.85 0.23
N ALA A 76 3.13 -2.24 1.47
CA ALA A 76 4.14 -2.57 2.47
C ALA A 76 4.76 -3.94 2.16
N ALA A 77 5.75 -3.97 1.28
CA ALA A 77 6.36 -5.20 0.80
C ALA A 77 7.32 -5.80 1.85
N PRO A 78 7.35 -7.13 2.02
CA PRO A 78 8.45 -7.81 2.71
C PRO A 78 9.80 -7.43 2.07
N GLY A 79 10.87 -7.34 2.88
CA GLY A 79 12.16 -6.82 2.40
C GLY A 79 12.78 -7.60 1.22
N ALA A 80 12.52 -8.91 1.13
CA ALA A 80 12.97 -9.73 0.00
C ALA A 80 12.25 -9.36 -1.30
N ASP A 81 10.94 -9.10 -1.25
CA ASP A 81 10.16 -8.68 -2.40
C ASP A 81 10.53 -7.28 -2.86
N PHE A 82 10.74 -6.36 -1.91
CA PHE A 82 11.25 -5.03 -2.23
C PHE A 82 12.56 -5.10 -3.02
N ALA A 83 13.53 -5.88 -2.52
CA ALA A 83 14.83 -5.99 -3.18
C ALA A 83 14.74 -6.67 -4.55
N ARG A 84 13.83 -7.65 -4.71
CA ARG A 84 13.57 -8.30 -6.00
C ARG A 84 13.00 -7.32 -7.03
N VAL A 85 12.09 -6.44 -6.61
CA VAL A 85 11.40 -5.49 -7.49
C VAL A 85 12.26 -4.29 -7.83
N ILE A 86 12.94 -3.71 -6.83
CA ILE A 86 13.72 -2.47 -6.99
C ILE A 86 15.18 -2.74 -7.37
N GLY A 87 15.68 -3.96 -7.14
CA GLY A 87 17.08 -4.31 -7.36
C GLY A 87 18.03 -3.80 -6.27
N SER A 88 17.51 -3.23 -5.19
CA SER A 88 18.31 -2.76 -4.04
C SER A 88 17.53 -2.87 -2.73
N SER A 89 18.23 -2.82 -1.59
CA SER A 89 17.56 -2.86 -0.29
C SER A 89 16.75 -1.57 -0.04
N PRO A 90 15.70 -1.60 0.81
CA PRO A 90 14.98 -0.39 1.20
C PRO A 90 15.90 0.72 1.72
N ARG A 91 16.93 0.36 2.47
CA ARG A 91 17.90 1.31 3.03
C ARG A 91 18.68 2.04 1.93
N ASP A 92 19.10 1.33 0.89
CA ASP A 92 19.90 1.90 -0.20
C ASP A 92 19.02 2.71 -1.16
N ALA A 93 17.81 2.22 -1.41
CA ALA A 93 16.84 2.87 -2.27
C ALA A 93 16.35 4.23 -1.75
N ARG A 94 16.43 4.47 -0.43
CA ARG A 94 15.95 5.71 0.24
C ARG A 94 16.57 7.00 -0.31
N ASN A 95 17.82 6.95 -0.76
CA ASN A 95 18.55 8.15 -1.21
C ASN A 95 18.74 8.19 -2.73
N ALA A 96 18.23 7.19 -3.46
CA ALA A 96 18.27 7.19 -4.90
C ALA A 96 17.15 8.07 -5.45
N ASP A 97 17.41 8.72 -6.59
CA ASP A 97 16.40 9.47 -7.32
C ASP A 97 15.56 8.48 -8.14
N HIS A 98 14.24 8.54 -7.99
CA HIS A 98 13.30 7.65 -8.67
C HIS A 98 12.23 8.50 -9.36
N ASP A 99 11.87 8.13 -10.59
CA ASP A 99 10.75 8.76 -11.27
C ASP A 99 9.43 8.30 -10.65
N THR A 100 8.94 9.08 -9.68
CA THR A 100 7.68 8.83 -8.97
C THR A 100 6.43 9.02 -9.84
N ARG A 101 6.58 9.47 -11.09
CA ARG A 101 5.49 9.63 -12.07
C ARG A 101 5.45 8.48 -13.08
N ALA A 102 6.44 7.58 -13.07
CA ALA A 102 6.52 6.46 -13.99
C ALA A 102 5.28 5.57 -13.86
N ARG A 103 4.50 5.49 -14.94
CA ARG A 103 3.35 4.59 -15.04
C ARG A 103 3.83 3.15 -15.21
N ASP A 104 3.09 2.22 -14.61
CA ASP A 104 3.27 0.78 -14.77
C ASP A 104 4.67 0.27 -14.45
N THR A 105 5.42 1.06 -13.65
CA THR A 105 6.79 0.79 -13.24
C THR A 105 6.86 0.94 -11.73
N TRP A 106 7.49 -0.02 -11.07
CA TRP A 106 7.67 0.02 -9.63
C TRP A 106 8.78 0.99 -9.23
N PHE A 107 8.52 1.74 -8.17
CA PHE A 107 9.49 2.59 -7.49
C PHE A 107 9.31 2.48 -5.97
N PRO A 108 10.32 2.81 -5.16
CA PRO A 108 10.15 2.94 -3.72
C PRO A 108 9.16 4.06 -3.42
N HIS A 109 8.28 3.85 -2.44
CA HIS A 109 7.36 4.89 -2.02
C HIS A 109 8.12 6.18 -1.66
N PRO A 110 7.67 7.37 -2.10
CA PRO A 110 8.45 8.60 -1.98
C PRO A 110 8.87 8.93 -0.54
N VAL A 111 7.97 8.70 0.43
CA VAL A 111 8.26 8.87 1.87
C VAL A 111 8.66 7.57 2.57
N TYR A 112 7.92 6.47 2.33
CA TYR A 112 8.08 5.21 3.07
C TYR A 112 8.98 4.16 2.38
N GLY A 113 9.68 4.50 1.29
CA GLY A 113 10.55 3.57 0.56
C GLY A 113 11.64 2.97 1.44
N GLY A 114 12.24 3.78 2.33
CA GLY A 114 13.20 3.31 3.33
C GLY A 114 12.64 2.31 4.35
N ALA A 115 11.33 2.26 4.50
CA ALA A 115 10.61 1.30 5.35
C ALA A 115 10.09 0.07 4.57
N GLY A 116 10.47 -0.08 3.30
CA GLY A 116 10.09 -1.22 2.46
C GLY A 116 8.76 -1.05 1.71
N TRP A 117 8.27 0.17 1.52
CA TRP A 117 7.06 0.41 0.74
C TRP A 117 7.37 0.56 -0.75
N LEU A 118 6.63 -0.15 -1.58
CA LEU A 118 6.65 -0.05 -3.04
C LEU A 118 5.46 0.77 -3.53
N SER A 119 5.65 1.48 -4.63
CA SER A 119 4.63 2.26 -5.31
C SER A 119 4.63 1.96 -6.81
N VAL A 120 3.44 1.97 -7.42
CA VAL A 120 3.25 1.91 -8.87
C VAL A 120 2.04 2.76 -9.27
N VAL A 121 2.21 3.58 -10.31
CA VAL A 121 1.13 4.41 -10.86
C VAL A 121 0.42 3.63 -11.96
N ASN A 122 -0.91 3.49 -11.87
CA ASN A 122 -1.75 2.79 -12.86
C ASN A 122 -1.12 1.46 -13.38
N PRO A 123 -0.97 0.43 -12.51
CA PRO A 123 -0.43 -0.85 -12.92
C PRO A 123 -1.37 -1.51 -13.94
N ASP A 124 -0.91 -1.64 -15.17
CA ASP A 124 -1.59 -2.33 -16.26
C ASP A 124 -0.87 -3.67 -16.50
N THR A 125 0.36 -3.66 -17.01
CA THR A 125 1.17 -4.87 -17.20
C THR A 125 1.80 -5.34 -15.90
N ALA A 126 2.02 -4.44 -14.95
CA ALA A 126 2.46 -4.75 -13.59
C ALA A 126 1.33 -5.32 -12.70
N LEU A 127 0.09 -5.39 -13.18
CA LEU A 127 -1.05 -5.85 -12.38
C LEU A 127 -0.84 -7.26 -11.76
N PRO A 128 -0.36 -8.29 -12.48
CA PRO A 128 -0.12 -9.60 -11.87
C PRO A 128 0.90 -9.55 -10.71
N GLU A 129 1.96 -8.73 -10.85
CA GLU A 129 2.92 -8.52 -9.78
C GLU A 129 2.32 -7.74 -8.62
N ALA A 130 1.48 -6.74 -8.90
CA ALA A 130 0.76 -5.99 -7.88
C ALA A 130 -0.15 -6.88 -7.03
N LEU A 131 -0.88 -7.82 -7.65
CA LEU A 131 -1.72 -8.78 -6.93
C LEU A 131 -0.86 -9.72 -6.06
N SER A 132 0.23 -10.26 -6.60
CA SER A 132 1.15 -11.11 -5.83
C SER A 132 1.78 -10.38 -4.64
N LEU A 133 2.21 -9.12 -4.82
CA LEU A 133 2.74 -8.30 -3.73
C LEU A 133 1.67 -7.96 -2.69
N LEU A 134 0.41 -7.80 -3.10
CA LEU A 134 -0.71 -7.55 -2.20
C LEU A 134 -0.96 -8.76 -1.28
N GLU A 135 -0.93 -9.97 -1.83
CA GLU A 135 -1.01 -11.22 -1.06
C GLU A 135 0.17 -11.35 -0.07
N ALA A 136 1.39 -11.04 -0.52
CA ALA A 136 2.58 -11.07 0.33
C ALA A 136 2.49 -10.07 1.49
N ALA A 137 2.04 -8.84 1.22
CA ALA A 137 1.85 -7.81 2.22
C ALA A 137 0.73 -8.17 3.22
N HIS A 138 -0.37 -8.75 2.74
CA HIS A 138 -1.44 -9.29 3.58
C HIS A 138 -0.91 -10.37 4.52
N LYS A 139 -0.19 -11.35 4.00
CA LYS A 139 0.44 -12.41 4.81
C LYS A 139 1.37 -11.82 5.87
N ALA A 140 2.20 -10.85 5.51
CA ALA A 140 3.10 -10.19 6.45
C ALA A 140 2.35 -9.42 7.55
N ALA A 141 1.23 -8.78 7.22
CA ALA A 141 0.36 -8.10 8.17
C ALA A 141 -0.30 -9.09 9.14
N ARG A 142 -0.80 -10.21 8.64
CA ARG A 142 -1.32 -11.32 9.45
C ARG A 142 -0.28 -11.87 10.41
N ASP A 143 0.90 -12.22 9.90
CA ASP A 143 1.99 -12.79 10.72
C ASP A 143 2.48 -11.79 11.78
N ARG A 144 2.41 -10.47 11.50
CA ARG A 144 2.69 -9.42 12.49
C ARG A 144 1.60 -9.32 13.56
N HIS A 145 0.33 -9.46 13.18
CA HIS A 145 -0.77 -9.48 14.14
C HIS A 145 -0.65 -10.67 15.10
N GLN A 146 -0.45 -11.88 14.57
CA GLN A 146 -0.32 -13.11 15.38
C GLN A 146 0.83 -13.04 16.39
N ARG A 147 1.97 -12.45 16.02
CA ARG A 147 3.09 -12.25 16.95
C ARG A 147 2.76 -11.28 18.08
N ARG A 148 1.95 -10.25 17.81
CA ARG A 148 1.56 -9.27 18.83
C ARG A 148 0.54 -9.86 19.81
N THR A 149 -0.43 -10.62 19.32
CA THR A 149 -1.41 -11.29 20.19
C THR A 149 -0.73 -12.33 21.07
N ALA A 150 0.19 -13.13 20.51
CA ALA A 150 0.94 -14.12 21.29
C ALA A 150 1.81 -13.49 22.40
N ASN A 151 2.38 -12.30 22.15
CA ASN A 151 3.13 -11.57 23.17
C ASN A 151 2.22 -10.98 24.25
N ASN A 152 1.03 -10.49 23.89
CA ASN A 152 0.09 -9.92 24.84
C ASN A 152 -0.56 -10.96 25.76
N ASP A 153 -0.68 -12.22 25.31
CA ASP A 153 -1.21 -13.33 26.12
C ASP A 153 -0.16 -13.91 27.10
N ALA A 154 1.12 -13.52 26.95
CA ALA A 154 2.23 -14.01 27.75
C ALA A 154 2.62 -13.07 28.92
N ASP A 155 2.02 -11.88 29.00
CA ASP A 155 2.17 -10.88 30.07
C ASP A 155 0.95 -10.90 31.02
#